data_AF-A0A934BAR3-F1
#
_entry.id   AF-A0A934BAR3-F1
#
_cell.length_a   1.000
_cell.length_b   1.000
_cell.length_c   1.000
_cell.angle_alpha   90.00
_cell.angle_beta   90.00
_cell.angle_gamma   90.00
#
_symmetry.space_group_name_H-M   'P 1'
#
loop_
_entity.id
_entity.type
_entity.pdbx_description
1 polymer ?
#
loop_
_entity_poly.entity_id
_entity_poly.type
_entity_poly.pdbx_seq_one_letter_code
_entity_poly.pdbx_strand_id
1 'polypeptide(L)'
;MKNLNYTYDVVISFAGEDRKYARSIASCLEKKGVDVFFDENLKAQLWGKDLYQHLSTIYKSSARYCIIIISDSYARKLWTNHELRSAQERALQEITQEYILPVRLDDTILPGLASTIGYIDLRNQSIENVADLVCEKLGYVDDKIDYPVTYKLINMSVTTGTHEMPKTTVKIKVRDKLRTATSVGDGPIDATYKAIQKISKSNSKLLKYKVREMTIGDHELGQVFVTLMQGKKIAVGHGVGTDITISSAMALLNALNKLDSFILNE
;
A
#
# COMPACT_ATOMS: atom_id res chain seq x y z
N MET A 1 12.99 -14.83 -9.86
CA MET A 1 12.76 -13.52 -9.21
C MET A 1 11.35 -13.08 -9.57
N LYS A 2 10.40 -13.07 -8.63
CA LYS A 2 9.03 -12.56 -8.90
C LYS A 2 9.11 -11.03 -8.98
N ASN A 3 8.73 -10.44 -10.12
CA ASN A 3 8.47 -9.01 -10.22
C ASN A 3 7.35 -8.67 -9.23
N LEU A 4 7.67 -7.92 -8.17
CA LEU A 4 6.71 -7.46 -7.15
C LEU A 4 5.92 -6.26 -7.69
N ASN A 5 5.21 -6.44 -8.80
CA ASN A 5 4.18 -5.51 -9.26
C ASN A 5 2.84 -6.04 -8.75
N TYR A 6 2.55 -5.79 -7.48
CA TYR A 6 1.22 -6.08 -6.94
C TYR A 6 0.18 -5.15 -7.56
N THR A 7 -0.93 -5.69 -8.03
CA THR A 7 -2.05 -4.90 -8.56
C THR A 7 -2.78 -4.16 -7.44
N TYR A 8 -2.86 -4.78 -6.27
CA TYR A 8 -3.55 -4.24 -5.09
C TYR A 8 -2.58 -4.09 -3.92
N ASP A 9 -2.90 -3.19 -3.00
CA ASP A 9 -2.17 -3.07 -1.74
C ASP A 9 -2.65 -4.15 -0.77
N VAL A 10 -3.96 -4.40 -0.71
CA VAL A 10 -4.56 -5.38 0.20
C VAL A 10 -5.64 -6.18 -0.51
N VAL A 11 -5.72 -7.48 -0.22
CA VAL A 11 -6.91 -8.30 -0.50
C VAL A 11 -7.65 -8.62 0.78
N ILE A 12 -8.98 -8.55 0.77
CA ILE A 12 -9.83 -8.97 1.89
C ILE A 12 -10.51 -10.29 1.54
N SER A 13 -10.24 -11.30 2.35
CA SER A 13 -10.89 -12.60 2.30
C SER A 13 -11.91 -12.73 3.43
N PHE A 14 -13.13 -13.12 3.08
CA PHE A 14 -14.26 -13.15 4.00
C PHE A 14 -15.30 -14.18 3.55
N ALA A 15 -16.17 -14.61 4.47
CA ALA A 15 -17.32 -15.43 4.13
C ALA A 15 -18.45 -14.52 3.64
N GLY A 16 -19.28 -14.96 2.70
CA GLY A 16 -20.38 -14.13 2.17
C GLY A 16 -21.30 -13.49 3.23
N GLU A 17 -21.45 -14.14 4.39
CA GLU A 17 -22.19 -13.68 5.57
C GLU A 17 -21.55 -12.45 6.24
N ASP A 18 -20.22 -12.34 6.15
CA ASP A 18 -19.42 -11.30 6.78
C ASP A 18 -19.17 -10.10 5.84
N ARG A 19 -19.85 -10.06 4.69
CA ARG A 19 -19.67 -9.03 3.65
C ARG A 19 -19.72 -7.61 4.18
N LYS A 20 -20.61 -7.34 5.15
CA LYS A 20 -20.75 -6.02 5.75
C LYS A 20 -19.44 -5.52 6.38
N TYR A 21 -18.68 -6.40 7.03
CA TYR A 21 -17.40 -6.05 7.64
C TYR A 21 -16.33 -5.82 6.57
N ALA A 22 -16.25 -6.71 5.58
CA ALA A 22 -15.30 -6.56 4.48
C ALA A 22 -15.50 -5.24 3.71
N ARG A 23 -16.75 -4.89 3.39
CA ARG A 23 -17.10 -3.65 2.69
C ARG A 23 -16.77 -2.41 3.51
N SER A 24 -17.04 -2.43 4.81
CA SER A 24 -16.70 -1.30 5.69
C SER A 24 -15.17 -1.13 5.82
N ILE A 25 -14.42 -2.21 6.05
CA ILE A 25 -12.94 -2.16 6.11
C ILE A 25 -12.38 -1.62 4.78
N ALA A 26 -12.85 -2.15 3.65
CA ALA A 26 -12.40 -1.69 2.35
C ALA A 26 -12.70 -0.22 2.10
N SER A 27 -13.91 0.24 2.42
CA SER A 27 -14.28 1.65 2.26
C SER A 27 -13.38 2.57 3.09
N CYS A 28 -13.03 2.18 4.33
CA CYS A 28 -12.12 2.93 5.17
C CYS A 28 -10.70 2.98 4.59
N LEU A 29 -10.20 1.86 4.05
CA LEU A 29 -8.89 1.77 3.39
C LEU A 29 -8.82 2.57 2.09
N GLU A 30 -9.84 2.47 1.24
CA GLU A 30 -9.94 3.20 -0.03
C GLU A 30 -10.00 4.71 0.22
N LYS A 31 -10.73 5.16 1.26
CA LYS A 31 -10.73 6.56 1.70
C LYS A 31 -9.33 7.05 2.07
N LYS A 32 -8.45 6.17 2.55
CA LYS A 32 -7.04 6.44 2.87
C LYS A 32 -6.08 6.20 1.69
N GLY A 33 -6.60 5.85 0.52
CA GLY A 33 -5.85 5.78 -0.73
C GLY A 33 -5.25 4.41 -1.04
N VAL A 34 -5.50 3.42 -0.18
CA VAL A 34 -5.09 2.02 -0.34
C VAL A 34 -5.91 1.38 -1.46
N ASP A 35 -5.26 0.67 -2.38
CA ASP A 35 -5.99 -0.12 -3.37
C ASP A 35 -6.36 -1.48 -2.78
N VAL A 36 -7.66 -1.68 -2.58
CA VAL A 36 -8.21 -2.89 -1.97
C VAL A 36 -8.85 -3.76 -3.04
N PHE A 37 -8.63 -5.06 -2.92
CA PHE A 37 -9.36 -6.08 -3.68
C PHE A 37 -10.28 -6.87 -2.77
N PHE A 38 -11.58 -6.88 -3.08
CA PHE A 38 -12.55 -7.76 -2.44
C PHE A 38 -13.78 -7.99 -3.33
N ASP A 39 -14.47 -9.10 -3.10
CA ASP A 39 -15.40 -9.77 -4.03
C ASP A 39 -16.79 -9.08 -4.14
N GLU A 40 -16.83 -7.98 -4.88
CA GLU A 40 -18.00 -7.59 -5.70
C GLU A 40 -17.69 -7.66 -7.21
N ASN A 41 -16.42 -7.61 -7.63
CA ASN A 41 -15.98 -7.63 -9.04
C ASN A 41 -15.69 -9.03 -9.63
N LEU A 42 -15.80 -10.09 -8.83
CA LEU A 42 -15.39 -11.44 -9.25
C LEU A 42 -16.51 -12.26 -9.88
N LYS A 43 -17.79 -11.86 -9.82
CA LYS A 43 -18.87 -12.60 -10.48
C LYS A 43 -18.64 -12.79 -11.98
N ALA A 44 -18.07 -11.80 -12.66
CA ALA A 44 -17.74 -11.89 -14.07
C ALA A 44 -16.43 -12.66 -14.34
N GLN A 45 -15.45 -12.59 -13.43
CA GLN A 45 -14.12 -13.19 -13.61
C GLN A 45 -14.00 -14.65 -13.11
N LEU A 46 -14.84 -15.04 -12.16
CA LEU A 46 -14.95 -16.40 -11.60
C LEU A 46 -16.04 -17.23 -12.27
N TRP A 47 -16.78 -16.66 -13.23
CA TRP A 47 -17.73 -17.42 -14.02
C TRP A 47 -16.99 -18.54 -14.79
N GLY A 48 -17.18 -19.79 -14.35
CA GLY A 48 -16.54 -20.97 -14.94
C GLY A 48 -15.16 -21.35 -14.36
N LYS A 49 -14.70 -20.73 -13.27
CA LYS A 49 -13.42 -21.08 -12.60
C LYS A 49 -13.66 -21.71 -11.22
N ASP A 50 -12.79 -22.64 -10.83
CA ASP A 50 -12.77 -23.20 -9.48
C ASP A 50 -12.31 -22.13 -8.47
N LEU A 51 -13.24 -21.71 -7.61
CA LEU A 51 -13.05 -20.71 -6.57
C LEU A 51 -11.85 -21.04 -5.67
N TYR A 52 -11.63 -22.31 -5.37
CA TYR A 52 -10.65 -22.77 -4.37
C TYR A 52 -9.21 -22.76 -4.90
N GLN A 53 -9.01 -23.15 -6.17
CA GLN A 53 -7.69 -22.99 -6.81
C GLN A 53 -7.33 -21.51 -6.99
N HIS A 54 -8.33 -20.64 -7.22
CA HIS A 54 -8.12 -19.22 -7.44
C HIS A 54 -7.75 -18.46 -6.17
N LEU A 55 -8.33 -18.84 -5.02
CA LEU A 55 -7.95 -18.31 -3.71
C LEU A 55 -6.43 -18.45 -3.47
N SER A 56 -5.84 -19.63 -3.74
CA SER A 56 -4.39 -19.86 -3.60
C SER A 56 -3.53 -18.93 -4.47
N THR A 57 -4.05 -18.52 -5.63
CA THR A 57 -3.35 -17.64 -6.57
C THR A 57 -3.45 -16.17 -6.16
N ILE A 58 -4.64 -15.76 -5.69
CA ILE A 58 -4.91 -14.42 -5.14
C ILE A 58 -4.06 -14.19 -3.87
N TYR A 59 -4.00 -15.17 -2.97
CA TYR A 59 -3.15 -15.12 -1.76
C TYR A 59 -1.64 -15.12 -2.05
N LYS A 60 -1.19 -15.47 -3.27
CA LYS A 60 0.25 -15.62 -3.56
C LYS A 60 0.84 -14.55 -4.47
N SER A 61 0.05 -13.64 -5.06
CA SER A 61 0.62 -12.71 -6.07
C SER A 61 -0.09 -11.39 -6.39
N SER A 62 -1.37 -11.18 -6.03
CA SER A 62 -2.07 -9.97 -6.49
C SER A 62 -1.98 -8.78 -5.54
N ALA A 63 -1.72 -9.01 -4.25
CA ALA A 63 -1.68 -7.97 -3.21
C ALA A 63 -0.45 -8.07 -2.30
N ARG A 64 -0.08 -6.97 -1.62
CA ARG A 64 1.03 -6.92 -0.65
C ARG A 64 0.69 -7.63 0.66
N TYR A 65 -0.55 -7.47 1.14
CA TYR A 65 -1.07 -8.15 2.32
C TYR A 65 -2.44 -8.76 2.05
N CYS A 66 -2.80 -9.78 2.82
CA CYS A 66 -4.13 -10.35 2.84
C CYS A 66 -4.78 -10.21 4.22
N ILE A 67 -5.89 -9.49 4.29
CA ILE A 67 -6.78 -9.48 5.46
C ILE A 67 -7.67 -10.72 5.39
N ILE A 68 -7.66 -11.52 6.45
CA ILE A 68 -8.58 -12.66 6.59
C ILE A 68 -9.57 -12.34 7.71
N ILE A 69 -10.86 -12.23 7.34
CA ILE A 69 -11.94 -12.10 8.31
C ILE A 69 -12.32 -13.50 8.80
N ILE A 70 -11.95 -13.79 10.04
CA ILE A 70 -12.17 -15.07 10.70
C ILE A 70 -13.53 -15.04 11.41
N SER A 71 -14.38 -15.97 11.01
CA SER A 71 -15.67 -16.28 11.61
C SER A 71 -15.96 -17.78 11.49
N ASP A 72 -16.95 -18.26 12.23
CA ASP A 72 -17.46 -19.63 12.13
C ASP A 72 -17.95 -19.94 10.70
N SER A 73 -18.60 -18.96 10.04
CA SER A 73 -19.01 -19.07 8.63
C SER A 73 -17.84 -19.18 7.67
N TYR A 74 -16.75 -18.45 7.92
CA TYR A 74 -15.52 -18.52 7.13
C TYR A 74 -14.86 -19.88 7.26
N ALA A 75 -14.70 -20.38 8.49
CA ALA A 75 -14.12 -21.68 8.75
C ALA A 75 -14.96 -22.79 8.09
N ARG A 76 -16.29 -22.81 8.26
CA ARG A 76 -17.14 -23.81 7.62
C ARG A 76 -16.95 -23.87 6.11
N LYS A 77 -16.92 -22.71 5.43
CA LYS A 77 -16.75 -22.62 3.98
C LYS A 77 -15.38 -23.05 3.52
N LEU A 78 -14.34 -22.61 4.22
CA LEU A 78 -12.97 -23.01 3.91
C LEU A 78 -12.79 -24.53 4.05
N TRP A 79 -13.40 -25.14 5.07
CA TRP A 79 -13.15 -26.53 5.49
C TRP A 79 -14.27 -27.53 5.12
N THR A 80 -15.05 -27.26 4.07
CA THR A 80 -16.23 -28.08 3.67
C THR A 80 -15.91 -29.50 3.19
N ASN A 81 -14.71 -29.78 2.66
CA ASN A 81 -14.31 -31.10 2.14
C ASN A 81 -13.12 -31.69 2.90
N HIS A 82 -13.27 -32.88 3.48
CA HIS A 82 -12.26 -33.55 4.31
C HIS A 82 -10.91 -33.79 3.59
N GLU A 83 -10.91 -34.08 2.29
CA GLU A 83 -9.69 -34.26 1.49
C GLU A 83 -8.94 -32.95 1.23
N LEU A 84 -9.67 -31.84 1.02
CA LEU A 84 -9.06 -30.53 0.78
C LEU A 84 -8.49 -29.89 2.05
N ARG A 85 -8.97 -30.28 3.24
CA ARG A 85 -8.49 -29.70 4.52
C ARG A 85 -6.97 -29.82 4.65
N SER A 86 -6.42 -31.01 4.42
CA SER A 86 -4.97 -31.22 4.57
C SER A 86 -4.13 -30.40 3.57
N ALA A 87 -4.67 -30.06 2.40
CA ALA A 87 -4.00 -29.20 1.43
C ALA A 87 -4.10 -27.71 1.81
N GLN A 88 -5.24 -27.29 2.34
CA GLN A 88 -5.49 -25.91 2.77
C GLN A 88 -4.71 -25.55 4.03
N GLU A 89 -4.60 -26.46 5.01
CA GLU A 89 -3.77 -26.25 6.21
C GLU A 89 -2.30 -26.04 5.82
N ARG A 90 -1.77 -26.88 4.92
CA ARG A 90 -0.42 -26.73 4.38
C ARG A 90 -0.23 -25.42 3.63
N ALA A 91 -1.20 -25.04 2.79
CA ALA A 91 -1.13 -23.78 2.06
C ALA A 91 -1.09 -22.55 2.99
N LEU A 92 -1.85 -22.56 4.11
CA LEU A 92 -1.81 -21.49 5.11
C LEU A 92 -0.48 -21.48 5.89
N GLN A 93 0.08 -22.64 6.19
CA GLN A 93 1.40 -22.76 6.83
C GLN A 93 2.55 -22.33 5.92
N GLU A 94 2.41 -22.51 4.60
CA GLU A 94 3.39 -22.07 3.60
C GLU A 94 3.36 -20.56 3.35
N ILE A 95 2.26 -19.88 3.70
CA ILE A 95 2.18 -18.42 3.57
C ILE A 95 3.07 -17.79 4.65
N THR A 96 3.91 -16.85 4.23
CA THR A 96 4.78 -16.10 5.14
C THR A 96 3.95 -15.41 6.22
N GLN A 97 4.31 -15.58 7.49
CA GLN A 97 3.56 -15.07 8.64
C GLN A 97 3.32 -13.54 8.60
N GLU A 98 4.15 -12.78 7.88
CA GLU A 98 3.99 -11.33 7.71
C GLU A 98 2.97 -10.91 6.63
N TYR A 99 2.51 -11.85 5.78
CA TYR A 99 1.58 -11.55 4.69
C TYR A 99 0.11 -11.49 5.13
N ILE A 100 -0.26 -12.34 6.11
CA ILE A 100 -1.64 -12.47 6.59
C ILE A 100 -1.88 -11.50 7.74
N LEU A 101 -3.01 -10.78 7.66
CA LEU A 101 -3.51 -9.87 8.69
C LEU A 101 -4.85 -10.43 9.22
N PRO A 102 -4.86 -11.26 10.27
CA PRO A 102 -6.08 -11.87 10.79
C PRO A 102 -6.97 -10.85 11.52
N VAL A 103 -8.25 -10.84 11.18
CA VAL A 103 -9.30 -10.03 11.83
C VAL A 103 -10.40 -10.95 12.31
N ARG A 104 -10.64 -11.04 13.62
CA ARG A 104 -11.63 -11.94 14.23
C ARG A 104 -12.97 -11.25 14.46
N LEU A 105 -14.04 -11.96 14.12
CA LEU A 105 -15.43 -11.61 14.48
C LEU A 105 -15.94 -12.42 15.68
N ASP A 106 -15.37 -13.59 15.92
CA ASP A 106 -15.72 -14.51 17.00
C ASP A 106 -14.48 -15.31 17.47
N ASP A 107 -14.67 -16.29 18.35
CA ASP A 107 -13.59 -17.13 18.90
C ASP A 107 -13.17 -18.28 17.97
N THR A 108 -13.57 -18.23 16.69
CA THR A 108 -13.22 -19.28 15.73
C THR A 108 -11.72 -19.37 15.54
N ILE A 109 -11.22 -20.60 15.64
CA ILE A 109 -9.84 -20.94 15.35
C ILE A 109 -9.78 -21.41 13.90
N LEU A 110 -8.87 -20.84 13.11
CA LEU A 110 -8.62 -21.29 11.75
C LEU A 110 -7.46 -22.29 11.76
N PRO A 111 -7.72 -23.60 11.51
CA PRO A 111 -6.65 -24.59 11.36
C PRO A 111 -5.60 -24.13 10.34
N GLY A 112 -4.31 -24.39 10.62
CA GLY A 112 -3.21 -23.99 9.74
C GLY A 112 -2.69 -22.55 9.93
N LEU A 113 -3.42 -21.67 10.63
CA LEU A 113 -2.88 -20.38 11.08
C LEU A 113 -2.14 -20.59 12.42
N ALA A 114 -0.86 -20.23 12.50
CA ALA A 114 -0.09 -20.39 13.72
C ALA A 114 -0.69 -19.57 14.87
N SER A 115 -0.82 -20.17 16.07
CA SER A 115 -1.39 -19.53 17.25
C SER A 115 -0.60 -18.31 17.75
N THR A 116 0.65 -18.16 17.29
CA THR A 116 1.54 -17.04 17.60
C THR A 116 1.33 -15.82 16.70
N ILE A 117 0.51 -15.92 15.65
CA ILE A 117 0.23 -14.79 14.76
C ILE A 117 -0.70 -13.81 15.48
N GLY A 118 -0.27 -12.56 15.59
CA GLY A 118 -1.09 -11.48 16.12
C GLY A 118 -2.35 -11.26 15.29
N TYR A 119 -3.48 -10.99 15.94
CA TYR A 119 -4.77 -10.75 15.31
C TYR A 119 -5.41 -9.49 15.86
N ILE A 120 -6.33 -8.90 15.11
CA ILE A 120 -7.20 -7.83 15.59
C ILE A 120 -8.60 -8.39 15.83
N ASP A 121 -9.21 -8.05 16.96
CA ASP A 121 -10.55 -8.52 17.34
C ASP A 121 -11.58 -7.40 17.20
N LEU A 122 -12.48 -7.51 16.23
CA LEU A 122 -13.52 -6.50 15.95
C LEU A 122 -14.61 -6.42 17.02
N ARG A 123 -14.61 -7.33 18.00
CA ARG A 123 -15.49 -7.21 19.18
C ARG A 123 -14.99 -6.12 20.14
N ASN A 124 -13.68 -5.84 20.10
CA ASN A 124 -13.01 -4.91 21.00
C ASN A 124 -12.38 -3.71 20.28
N GLN A 125 -12.37 -3.70 18.95
CA GLN A 125 -11.71 -2.70 18.12
C GLN A 125 -12.67 -2.23 17.02
N SER A 126 -12.56 -0.96 16.63
CA SER A 126 -13.36 -0.41 15.53
C SER A 126 -12.79 -0.77 14.16
N ILE A 127 -13.64 -0.71 13.13
CA ILE A 127 -13.22 -0.94 11.73
C ILE A 127 -12.24 0.14 11.27
N GLU A 128 -12.43 1.37 11.75
CA GLU A 128 -11.53 2.48 11.51
C GLU A 128 -10.12 2.18 12.04
N ASN A 129 -10.02 1.65 13.27
CA ASN A 129 -8.73 1.26 13.84
C ASN A 129 -8.06 0.11 13.06
N VAL A 130 -8.84 -0.88 12.59
CA VAL A 130 -8.31 -1.92 11.69
C VAL A 130 -7.71 -1.30 10.43
N ALA A 131 -8.42 -0.35 9.81
CA ALA A 131 -7.93 0.33 8.62
C ALA A 131 -6.67 1.16 8.91
N ASP A 132 -6.59 1.83 10.05
CA ASP A 132 -5.41 2.59 10.48
C ASP A 132 -4.18 1.69 10.64
N LEU A 133 -4.32 0.56 11.33
CA LEU A 133 -3.24 -0.42 11.51
C LEU A 133 -2.77 -1.02 10.17
N VAL A 134 -3.69 -1.27 9.25
CA VAL A 134 -3.35 -1.74 7.90
C VAL A 134 -2.62 -0.65 7.11
N CYS A 135 -3.04 0.60 7.20
CA CYS A 135 -2.32 1.73 6.61
C CYS A 135 -0.91 1.86 7.19
N GLU A 136 -0.75 1.66 8.51
CA GLU A 136 0.57 1.62 9.15
C GLU A 136 1.44 0.51 8.57
N LYS A 137 0.91 -0.72 8.46
CA LYS A 137 1.61 -1.86 7.84
C LYS A 137 1.96 -1.65 6.37
N LEU A 138 1.12 -0.96 5.61
CA LEU A 138 1.40 -0.58 4.21
C LEU A 138 2.38 0.60 4.09
N GLY A 139 2.47 1.38 5.16
CA GLY A 139 3.30 2.57 5.26
C GLY A 139 2.63 3.87 4.79
N TYR A 140 1.30 3.92 4.75
CA TYR A 140 0.44 5.05 4.35
C TYR A 140 0.22 6.09 5.48
N VAL A 141 1.01 6.06 6.55
CA VAL A 141 0.80 6.86 7.76
C VAL A 141 0.78 8.36 7.45
N ASP A 142 -0.21 9.07 8.01
CA ASP A 142 -0.29 10.53 8.09
C ASP A 142 0.92 11.09 8.85
N ASP A 143 1.66 12.01 8.21
CA ASP A 143 2.57 13.09 8.66
C ASP A 143 3.44 13.00 9.92
N LYS A 144 3.30 12.00 10.80
CA LYS A 144 4.25 11.72 11.87
C LYS A 144 5.45 11.00 11.26
N ILE A 145 6.42 11.81 10.84
CA ILE A 145 7.73 11.34 10.40
C ILE A 145 8.46 10.76 11.61
N ASP A 146 8.22 9.47 11.89
CA ASP A 146 8.95 8.70 12.93
C ASP A 146 10.18 8.01 12.33
N TYR A 147 10.89 8.72 11.46
CA TYR A 147 12.10 8.24 10.80
C TYR A 147 13.02 9.42 10.47
N PRO A 148 14.34 9.20 10.44
CA PRO A 148 15.29 10.28 10.14
C PRO A 148 15.03 10.89 8.76
N VAL A 149 14.86 12.21 8.72
CA VAL A 149 14.65 12.98 7.49
C VAL A 149 16.00 13.25 6.82
N THR A 150 16.36 12.42 5.84
CA THR A 150 17.58 12.60 5.04
C THR A 150 17.40 13.67 3.98
N TYR A 151 16.24 13.73 3.33
CA TYR A 151 15.92 14.64 2.23
C TYR A 151 14.76 15.56 2.63
N LYS A 152 14.98 16.87 2.54
CA LYS A 152 13.95 17.89 2.76
C LYS A 152 13.88 18.83 1.57
N LEU A 153 12.68 19.00 0.99
CA LEU A 153 12.46 19.98 -0.07
C LEU A 153 12.63 21.39 0.49
N ILE A 154 13.45 22.20 -0.16
CA ILE A 154 13.70 23.61 0.22
C ILE A 154 13.08 24.55 -0.80
N ASN A 155 13.24 24.23 -2.08
CA ASN A 155 12.66 25.03 -3.16
C ASN A 155 12.41 24.13 -4.37
N MET A 156 11.38 24.47 -5.13
CA MET A 156 11.04 23.83 -6.38
C MET A 156 10.52 24.88 -7.36
N SER A 157 10.97 24.78 -8.61
CA SER A 157 10.49 25.58 -9.72
C SER A 157 10.23 24.66 -10.89
N VAL A 158 9.02 24.73 -11.43
CA VAL A 158 8.57 23.91 -12.55
C VAL A 158 8.10 24.84 -13.67
N THR A 159 8.54 24.55 -14.88
CA THR A 159 8.11 25.21 -16.10
C THR A 159 7.58 24.15 -17.04
N THR A 160 6.36 24.32 -17.51
CA THR A 160 5.69 23.41 -18.43
C THR A 160 4.81 24.23 -19.37
N GLY A 161 4.65 23.76 -20.61
CA GLY A 161 3.84 24.43 -21.62
C GLY A 161 3.53 23.49 -22.77
N THR A 162 2.56 23.84 -23.62
CA THR A 162 2.16 23.01 -24.76
C THR A 162 3.24 22.92 -25.85
N HIS A 163 4.18 23.85 -25.87
CA HIS A 163 5.27 23.94 -26.85
C HIS A 163 6.67 23.98 -26.23
N GLU A 164 6.77 23.68 -24.93
CA GLU A 164 8.03 23.66 -24.20
C GLU A 164 8.23 22.30 -23.55
N MET A 165 9.48 21.82 -23.52
CA MET A 165 9.78 20.60 -22.76
C MET A 165 9.65 20.89 -21.26
N PRO A 166 8.82 20.14 -20.52
CA PRO A 166 8.68 20.30 -19.09
C PRO A 166 10.04 20.20 -18.38
N LYS A 167 10.34 21.22 -17.57
CA LYS A 167 11.60 21.37 -16.86
C LYS A 167 11.32 21.61 -15.39
N THR A 168 12.09 20.94 -14.54
CA THR A 168 12.01 21.12 -13.09
C THR A 168 13.39 21.37 -12.52
N THR A 169 13.48 22.37 -11.65
CA THR A 169 14.64 22.63 -10.78
C THR A 169 14.22 22.44 -9.34
N VAL A 170 14.92 21.57 -8.62
CA VAL A 170 14.70 21.33 -7.19
C VAL A 170 15.94 21.68 -6.39
N LYS A 171 15.72 22.27 -5.21
CA LYS A 171 16.71 22.46 -4.17
C LYS A 171 16.29 21.64 -2.96
N ILE A 172 17.14 20.69 -2.58
CA ILE A 172 16.89 19.73 -1.50
C ILE A 172 18.01 19.87 -0.47
N LYS A 173 17.65 19.89 0.81
CA LYS A 173 18.60 19.69 1.91
C LYS A 173 18.79 18.19 2.08
N VAL A 174 20.00 17.70 1.81
CA VAL A 174 20.41 16.31 2.04
C VAL A 174 21.26 16.30 3.31
N ARG A 175 20.69 15.80 4.41
CA ARG A 175 21.22 15.96 5.78
C ARG A 175 21.46 17.44 6.09
N ASP A 176 22.71 17.90 6.08
CA ASP A 176 23.09 19.30 6.31
C ASP A 176 23.56 20.06 5.07
N LYS A 177 23.57 19.43 3.90
CA LYS A 177 24.06 20.06 2.66
C LYS A 177 22.92 20.36 1.70
N LEU A 178 22.88 21.59 1.19
CA LEU A 178 21.97 21.97 0.11
C LEU A 178 22.50 21.43 -1.23
N ARG A 179 21.62 20.80 -1.99
CA ARG A 179 21.88 20.30 -3.34
C ARG A 179 20.82 20.85 -4.27
N THR A 180 21.23 21.24 -5.47
CA THR A 180 20.33 21.71 -6.53
C THR A 180 20.52 20.82 -7.75
N ALA A 181 19.43 20.44 -8.39
CA ALA A 181 19.46 19.74 -9.66
C ALA A 181 18.33 20.19 -10.55
N THR A 182 18.57 20.10 -11.85
CA THR A 182 17.61 20.41 -12.89
C THR A 182 17.50 19.24 -13.86
N SER A 183 16.29 18.92 -14.26
CA SER A 183 15.99 17.90 -15.27
C SER A 183 14.84 18.34 -16.17
N VAL A 184 14.84 17.77 -17.37
CA VAL A 184 13.71 17.78 -18.28
C VAL A 184 13.03 16.41 -18.25
N GLY A 185 11.76 16.37 -18.65
CA GLY A 185 10.99 15.13 -18.71
C GLY A 185 9.78 15.27 -19.63
N ASP A 186 9.09 14.15 -19.83
CA ASP A 186 7.91 14.09 -20.71
C ASP A 186 6.71 14.85 -20.11
N GLY A 187 6.77 15.07 -18.79
CA GLY A 187 5.81 15.85 -18.02
C GLY A 187 6.47 16.51 -16.81
N PRO A 188 5.79 17.44 -16.11
CA PRO A 188 6.34 18.10 -14.93
C PRO A 188 6.67 17.11 -13.80
N ILE A 189 5.87 16.05 -13.64
CA ILE A 189 6.09 14.98 -12.66
C ILE A 189 7.34 14.15 -13.00
N ASP A 190 7.52 13.79 -14.27
CA ASP A 190 8.70 13.04 -14.73
C ASP A 190 9.98 13.88 -14.59
N ALA A 191 9.94 15.16 -14.99
CA ALA A 191 11.04 16.10 -14.80
C ALA A 191 11.42 16.25 -13.32
N THR A 192 10.41 16.34 -12.45
CA THR A 192 10.58 16.38 -10.99
C THR A 192 11.25 15.12 -10.48
N TYR A 193 10.74 13.94 -10.84
CA TYR A 193 11.27 12.65 -10.42
C TYR A 193 12.74 12.50 -10.84
N LYS A 194 13.06 12.79 -12.11
CA LYS A 194 14.43 12.77 -12.63
C LYS A 194 15.36 13.75 -11.91
N ALA A 195 14.88 14.95 -11.58
CA ALA A 195 15.69 15.96 -10.86
C ALA A 195 16.00 15.50 -9.42
N ILE A 196 15.02 14.94 -8.72
CA ILE A 196 15.19 14.40 -7.37
C ILE A 196 16.11 13.17 -7.38
N GLN A 197 15.95 12.25 -8.33
CA GLN A 197 16.82 11.08 -8.47
C GLN A 197 18.29 11.44 -8.68
N LYS A 198 18.60 12.51 -9.44
CA LYS A 198 19.98 13.00 -9.61
C LYS A 198 20.62 13.42 -8.28
N ILE A 199 19.83 13.96 -7.35
CA ILE A 199 20.30 14.39 -6.03
C ILE A 199 20.43 13.19 -5.09
N SER A 200 19.41 12.34 -5.00
CA SER A 200 19.39 11.20 -4.08
C SER A 200 20.35 10.09 -4.49
N LYS A 201 20.68 9.97 -5.78
CA LYS A 201 21.44 8.85 -6.37
C LYS A 201 20.84 7.49 -6.00
N SER A 202 19.53 7.45 -5.73
CA SER A 202 18.85 6.22 -5.39
C SER A 202 18.61 5.37 -6.63
N ASN A 203 18.82 4.06 -6.48
CA ASN A 203 18.46 3.05 -7.46
C ASN A 203 17.00 2.55 -7.28
N SER A 204 16.17 3.30 -6.54
CA SER A 204 14.77 2.94 -6.32
C SER A 204 13.96 3.00 -7.62
N LYS A 205 13.09 2.01 -7.81
CA LYS A 205 12.12 1.94 -8.91
C LYS A 205 10.77 2.48 -8.45
N LEU A 206 10.16 3.35 -9.25
CA LEU A 206 8.77 3.75 -9.07
C LEU A 206 7.86 2.56 -9.42
N LEU A 207 7.10 2.09 -8.44
CA LEU A 207 6.10 1.04 -8.65
C LEU A 207 4.72 1.62 -8.92
N LYS A 208 4.35 2.69 -8.20
CA LYS A 208 3.00 3.22 -8.19
C LYS A 208 3.01 4.72 -7.96
N TYR A 209 2.17 5.42 -8.70
CA TYR A 209 1.91 6.85 -8.54
C TYR A 209 0.40 7.05 -8.59
N LYS A 210 -0.16 7.72 -7.58
CA LYS A 210 -1.61 7.92 -7.46
C LYS A 210 -1.89 9.34 -6.97
N VAL A 211 -2.84 10.01 -7.61
CA VAL A 211 -3.36 11.31 -7.20
C VAL A 211 -4.81 11.14 -6.79
N ARG A 212 -5.21 11.80 -5.71
CA ARG A 212 -6.58 11.84 -5.22
C ARG A 212 -6.93 13.26 -4.79
N GLU A 213 -8.20 13.58 -4.90
CA GLU A 213 -8.75 14.80 -4.32
C GLU A 213 -9.06 14.57 -2.84
N MET A 214 -8.83 15.59 -2.03
CA MET A 214 -9.24 15.67 -0.65
C MET A 214 -9.88 17.01 -0.39
N THR A 215 -11.13 17.00 0.04
CA THR A 215 -11.85 18.21 0.45
C THR A 215 -11.87 18.28 1.97
N ILE A 216 -11.33 19.34 2.55
CA ILE A 216 -11.42 19.64 3.98
C ILE A 216 -12.12 21.01 4.12
N GLY A 217 -13.38 20.98 4.55
CA GLY A 217 -14.22 22.19 4.55
C GLY A 217 -14.31 22.76 3.13
N ASP A 218 -13.97 24.04 2.97
CA ASP A 218 -13.97 24.74 1.67
C ASP A 218 -12.63 24.66 0.91
N HIS A 219 -11.66 23.85 1.38
CA HIS A 219 -10.37 23.70 0.73
C HIS A 219 -10.30 22.39 -0.07
N GLU A 220 -9.89 22.51 -1.33
CA GLU A 220 -9.57 21.38 -2.20
C GLU A 220 -8.05 21.17 -2.24
N LEU A 221 -7.61 20.01 -1.77
CA LEU A 221 -6.20 19.61 -1.75
C LEU A 221 -6.01 18.40 -2.65
N GLY A 222 -4.86 18.35 -3.32
CA GLY A 222 -4.37 17.15 -3.99
C GLY A 222 -3.56 16.29 -3.03
N GLN A 223 -3.97 15.05 -2.84
CA GLN A 223 -3.16 14.01 -2.21
C GLN A 223 -2.40 13.23 -3.27
N VAL A 224 -1.10 13.07 -3.08
CA VAL A 224 -0.24 12.27 -3.95
C VAL A 224 0.41 11.16 -3.15
N PHE A 225 0.32 9.93 -3.66
CA PHE A 225 0.96 8.75 -3.11
C PHE A 225 2.00 8.22 -4.11
N VAL A 226 3.21 8.00 -3.63
CA VAL A 226 4.34 7.47 -4.41
C VAL A 226 4.83 6.19 -3.74
N THR A 227 4.82 5.07 -4.47
CA THR A 227 5.39 3.80 -3.99
C THR A 227 6.71 3.53 -4.69
N LEU A 228 7.78 3.43 -3.91
CA LEU A 228 9.12 3.10 -4.38
C LEU A 228 9.53 1.71 -3.91
N MET A 229 10.34 1.04 -4.72
CA MET A 229 10.97 -0.23 -4.37
C MET A 229 12.48 -0.15 -4.56
N GLN A 230 13.23 -0.60 -3.55
CA GLN A 230 14.68 -0.73 -3.62
C GLN A 230 15.09 -2.08 -3.04
N GLY A 231 15.65 -2.95 -3.89
CA GLY A 231 15.87 -4.35 -3.52
C GLY A 231 14.55 -5.06 -3.21
N LYS A 232 14.41 -5.58 -1.98
CA LYS A 232 13.17 -6.21 -1.48
C LYS A 232 12.28 -5.26 -0.66
N LYS A 233 12.74 -4.03 -0.42
CA LYS A 233 12.05 -3.06 0.44
C LYS A 233 11.12 -2.19 -0.39
N ILE A 234 9.91 -1.97 0.13
CA ILE A 234 8.89 -1.10 -0.47
C ILE A 234 8.58 0.02 0.51
N ALA A 235 8.61 1.26 0.03
CA ALA A 235 8.19 2.42 0.80
C ALA A 235 7.09 3.16 0.07
N VAL A 236 6.10 3.62 0.84
CA VAL A 236 5.06 4.53 0.37
C VAL A 236 5.34 5.89 0.98
N GLY A 237 5.36 6.92 0.15
CA GLY A 237 5.40 8.31 0.56
C GLY A 237 4.12 9.02 0.14
N HIS A 238 3.72 9.98 0.97
CA HIS A 238 2.50 10.75 0.84
C HIS A 238 2.84 12.23 0.85
N GLY A 239 2.15 13.01 0.02
CA GLY A 239 2.29 14.46 -0.06
C GLY A 239 0.92 15.08 -0.29
N VAL A 240 0.62 16.14 0.46
CA VAL A 240 -0.68 16.82 0.42
C VAL A 240 -0.45 18.31 0.21
N GLY A 241 -1.24 18.91 -0.67
CA GLY A 241 -1.12 20.32 -0.98
C GLY A 241 -1.99 20.72 -2.15
N THR A 242 -2.10 22.03 -2.38
CA THR A 242 -2.89 22.59 -3.49
C THR A 242 -2.21 22.41 -4.85
N ASP A 243 -0.87 22.34 -4.89
CA ASP A 243 -0.10 22.07 -6.10
C ASP A 243 0.31 20.59 -6.16
N ILE A 244 -0.28 19.85 -7.10
CA ILE A 244 -0.02 18.42 -7.31
C ILE A 244 1.46 18.15 -7.60
N THR A 245 2.16 19.06 -8.28
CA THR A 245 3.57 18.90 -8.63
C THR A 245 4.47 18.99 -7.40
N ILE A 246 4.20 19.96 -6.51
CA ILE A 246 4.89 20.08 -5.22
C ILE A 246 4.54 18.89 -4.33
N SER A 247 3.26 18.53 -4.22
CA SER A 247 2.81 17.34 -3.47
C SER A 247 3.48 16.06 -3.96
N SER A 248 3.71 15.93 -5.28
CA SER A 248 4.43 14.80 -5.87
C SER A 248 5.89 14.76 -5.47
N ALA A 249 6.57 15.92 -5.44
CA ALA A 249 7.94 16.00 -4.96
C ALA A 249 8.02 15.62 -3.47
N MET A 250 7.09 16.12 -2.64
CA MET A 250 7.03 15.78 -1.22
C MET A 250 6.79 14.29 -1.00
N ALA A 251 5.80 13.70 -1.70
CA ALA A 251 5.51 12.27 -1.64
C ALA A 251 6.73 11.43 -2.02
N LEU A 252 7.46 11.82 -3.08
CA LEU A 252 8.67 11.11 -3.50
C LEU A 252 9.78 11.18 -2.45
N LEU A 253 10.03 12.35 -1.87
CA LEU A 253 11.05 12.51 -0.82
C LEU A 253 10.69 11.76 0.45
N ASN A 254 9.42 11.73 0.82
CA ASN A 254 8.93 10.94 1.95
C ASN A 254 9.15 9.44 1.71
N ALA A 255 8.87 8.94 0.50
CA ALA A 255 9.16 7.55 0.13
C ALA A 255 10.67 7.23 0.20
N LEU A 256 11.53 8.15 -0.27
CA LEU A 256 12.99 7.99 -0.20
C LEU A 256 13.52 8.02 1.24
N ASN A 257 13.03 8.93 2.07
CA ASN A 257 13.40 9.00 3.49
C ASN A 257 13.07 7.69 4.22
N LYS A 258 11.91 7.10 3.90
CA LYS A 258 11.48 5.82 4.44
C LYS A 258 12.29 4.64 3.92
N LEU A 259 12.74 4.66 2.66
CA LEU A 259 13.69 3.66 2.16
C LEU A 259 15.05 3.75 2.88
N ASP A 260 15.56 4.98 3.08
CA ASP A 260 16.83 5.21 3.75
C ASP A 260 16.79 4.78 5.23
N SER A 261 15.66 4.96 5.92
CA SER A 261 15.52 4.52 7.32
C SER A 261 15.60 3.00 7.47
N PHE A 262 15.14 2.24 6.48
CA PHE A 262 15.30 0.78 6.49
C PHE A 262 16.76 0.34 6.32
N ILE A 263 17.62 1.15 5.71
CA ILE A 263 19.04 0.83 5.51
C ILE A 263 19.85 1.17 6.76
N LEU A 264 19.47 2.23 7.48
CA LEU A 264 20.15 2.66 8.71
C LEU A 264 19.87 1.74 9.92
N ASN A 265 18.82 0.93 9.86
CA ASN A 265 18.41 0.02 10.92
C ASN A 265 18.85 -1.45 10.68
N GLU A 266 19.71 -1.70 9.68
CA GLU A 266 20.40 -2.98 9.43
C GLU A 266 21.87 -2.89 9.85
#